data_AF-A8M9T4-F1
#
_entry.id   AF-A8M9T4-F1
#
_cell.length_a   1.000
_cell.length_b   1.000
_cell.length_c   1.000
_cell.angle_alpha   90.00
_cell.angle_beta   90.00
_cell.angle_gamma   90.00
#
_symmetry.space_group_name_H-M   'P 1'
#
loop_
_entity.id
_entity.type
_entity.pdbx_description
1 polymer ?
#
loop_
_entity_poly.entity_id
_entity_poly.type
_entity_poly.pdbx_seq_one_letter_code
_entity_poly.pdbx_strand_id
1 'polypeptide(L)'
;MIGVSLLNAAVSVLIVFVIGLIAGFLVRKLIVAAIVIAVVVLFIMLLGIVSPSGISALVKVIGFSIGTAAFLSALLLSLGPIMIIIFLVGFIIGFLASK
;
A
#
# COMPACT_ATOMS: atom_id res chain seq x y z
N MET A 1 19.82 26.15 -21.18
CA MET A 1 19.99 24.75 -20.69
C MET A 1 19.54 24.58 -19.22
N ILE A 2 19.61 25.61 -18.36
CA ILE A 2 19.17 25.55 -16.94
C ILE A 2 17.64 25.35 -16.77
N GLY A 3 16.82 25.87 -17.69
CA GLY A 3 15.36 25.70 -17.58
C GLY A 3 14.87 24.26 -17.80
N VAL A 4 15.57 23.47 -18.62
CA VAL A 4 15.19 22.08 -18.92
C VAL A 4 15.49 21.15 -17.74
N SER A 5 16.58 21.38 -17.01
CA SER A 5 16.92 20.59 -15.82
C SER A 5 15.95 20.84 -14.66
N LEU A 6 15.48 22.08 -14.48
CA LEU A 6 14.47 22.41 -13.47
C LEU A 6 13.11 21.79 -13.79
N LEU A 7 12.71 21.80 -15.06
CA LEU A 7 11.48 21.15 -15.50
C LEU A 7 11.52 19.63 -15.25
N ASN A 8 12.63 18.98 -15.60
CA ASN A 8 12.79 17.54 -15.37
C ASN A 8 12.79 17.18 -13.88
N ALA A 9 13.38 18.02 -13.03
CA ALA A 9 13.33 17.83 -11.57
C ALA A 9 11.92 18.02 -11.01
N ALA A 10 11.18 19.02 -11.48
CA ALA A 10 9.79 19.24 -11.07
C ALA A 10 8.90 18.05 -11.47
N VAL A 11 9.07 17.53 -12.69
CA VAL A 11 8.32 16.37 -13.19
C VAL A 11 8.64 15.11 -12.37
N SER A 12 9.90 14.85 -12.03
CA SER A 12 10.25 13.67 -11.23
C SER A 12 9.67 13.73 -9.82
N VAL A 13 9.69 14.92 -9.19
CA VAL A 13 9.05 15.17 -7.89
C VAL A 13 7.56 14.89 -7.96
N LEU A 14 6.88 15.38 -8.99
CA LEU A 14 5.45 15.20 -9.18
C LEU A 14 5.09 13.72 -9.38
N ILE A 15 5.87 12.99 -10.17
CA ILE A 15 5.67 11.55 -10.40
C ILE A 15 5.80 10.78 -9.09
N VAL A 16 6.88 10.99 -8.33
CA VAL A 16 7.09 10.27 -7.06
C VAL A 16 6.01 10.58 -6.04
N PHE A 17 5.56 11.85 -5.98
CA PHE A 17 4.44 12.25 -5.14
C PHE A 17 3.14 11.52 -5.52
N VAL A 18 2.81 11.47 -6.82
CA VAL A 18 1.60 10.80 -7.32
C VAL A 18 1.66 9.30 -7.07
N ILE A 19 2.81 8.65 -7.26
CA ILE A 19 2.99 7.23 -6.93
C ILE A 19 2.75 7.01 -5.44
N GLY A 20 3.31 7.87 -4.57
CA GLY A 20 3.04 7.85 -3.13
C GLY A 20 1.55 7.94 -2.84
N LEU A 21 0.87 8.91 -3.44
CA LEU A 21 -0.57 9.15 -3.26
C LEU A 21 -1.43 7.95 -3.67
N ILE A 22 -1.16 7.36 -4.84
CA ILE A 22 -1.87 6.16 -5.31
C ILE A 22 -1.61 4.99 -4.37
N ALA A 23 -0.35 4.77 -3.97
CA ALA A 23 0.01 3.69 -3.05
C ALA A 23 -0.72 3.84 -1.70
N GLY A 24 -0.75 5.04 -1.12
CA GLY A 24 -1.46 5.32 0.13
C GLY A 24 -2.96 5.04 0.02
N PHE A 25 -3.57 5.43 -1.09
CA PHE A 25 -4.98 5.18 -1.37
C PHE A 25 -5.31 3.69 -1.46
N LEU A 26 -4.48 2.92 -2.18
CA LEU A 26 -4.63 1.47 -2.33
C LEU A 26 -4.48 0.75 -0.99
N VAL A 27 -3.46 1.11 -0.20
CA VAL A 27 -3.18 0.48 1.10
C VAL A 27 -4.38 0.65 2.04
N ARG A 28 -4.99 1.84 2.11
CA ARG A 28 -6.17 2.02 2.97
C ARG A 28 -7.33 1.14 2.56
N LYS A 29 -7.63 1.05 1.26
CA LYS A 29 -8.71 0.19 0.75
C LYS A 29 -8.46 -1.29 1.05
N LEU A 30 -7.21 -1.75 0.91
CA LEU A 30 -6.83 -3.11 1.25
C LEU A 30 -6.98 -3.39 2.74
N ILE A 31 -6.61 -2.45 3.62
CA ILE A 31 -6.78 -2.58 5.07
C ILE A 31 -8.27 -2.67 5.43
N VAL A 32 -9.10 -1.79 4.86
CA VAL A 32 -10.55 -1.82 5.12
C VAL A 32 -11.16 -3.14 4.66
N ALA A 33 -10.83 -3.60 3.45
CA ALA A 33 -11.28 -4.90 2.95
C ALA A 33 -10.82 -6.05 3.86
N ALA A 34 -9.57 -6.03 4.33
CA ALA A 34 -9.03 -7.04 5.24
C ALA A 34 -9.79 -7.06 6.57
N ILE A 35 -10.14 -5.89 7.13
CA ILE A 35 -10.94 -5.80 8.36
C ILE A 35 -12.34 -6.38 8.15
N VAL A 36 -13.01 -6.01 7.06
CA VAL A 36 -14.35 -6.55 6.74
C VAL A 36 -14.32 -8.07 6.60
N ILE A 37 -13.34 -8.60 5.85
CA ILE A 37 -13.16 -10.05 5.71
C ILE A 37 -12.90 -10.69 7.07
N ALA A 38 -12.04 -10.10 7.91
CA ALA A 38 -11.76 -10.63 9.25
C ALA A 38 -13.02 -10.69 10.13
N VAL A 39 -13.88 -9.67 10.08
CA VAL A 39 -15.16 -9.66 10.79
C VAL A 39 -16.07 -10.79 10.30
N VAL A 40 -16.21 -10.95 8.98
CA VAL A 40 -17.01 -12.05 8.40
C VAL A 40 -16.48 -13.41 8.83
N VAL A 41 -15.16 -13.60 8.80
CA VAL A 41 -14.52 -14.84 9.24
C VAL A 41 -14.79 -15.12 10.72
N LEU A 42 -14.71 -14.12 11.60
CA LEU A 42 -15.06 -14.26 13.02
C LEU A 42 -16.52 -14.65 13.23
N PHE A 43 -17.45 -14.09 12.45
CA PHE A 43 -18.86 -14.48 12.49
C PHE A 43 -19.07 -15.95 12.07
N ILE A 44 -18.41 -16.39 11.00
CA ILE A 44 -18.50 -17.77 10.52
C ILE A 44 -17.90 -18.75 11.55
N MET A 45 -16.81 -18.37 12.22
CA MET A 45 -16.23 -19.13 13.33
C MET A 45 -17.19 -19.24 14.51
N LEU A 46 -17.88 -18.16 14.88
CA LEU A 46 -18.88 -18.14 15.95
C LEU A 46 -20.09 -19.05 15.65
N LEU A 47 -20.46 -19.18 14.38
CA LEU A 47 -21.51 -20.10 13.93
C LEU A 47 -21.05 -21.57 13.86
N GLY A 48 -19.78 -21.86 14.14
CA GLY A 48 -19.21 -23.21 14.11
C GLY A 48 -19.05 -23.80 12.70
N ILE A 49 -19.22 -22.99 11.65
CA ILE A 49 -19.16 -23.43 10.25
C ILE A 49 -17.71 -23.68 9.80
N VAL A 50 -16.75 -22.91 10.35
CA VAL A 50 -15.32 -23.01 9.99
C VAL A 50 -14.45 -23.07 11.25
N SER A 51 -13.53 -24.03 11.30
CA SER A 51 -12.58 -24.20 12.40
C SER A 51 -11.36 -23.26 12.26
N PRO A 52 -10.68 -22.92 13.36
CA PRO A 52 -9.45 -22.11 13.34
C PRO A 52 -8.33 -22.68 12.46
N SER A 53 -8.27 -24.01 12.33
CA SER A 53 -7.30 -24.71 11.48
C SER A 53 -7.60 -24.59 9.98
N GLY A 54 -8.87 -24.49 9.58
CA GLY A 54 -9.25 -24.25 8.18
C GLY A 54 -8.86 -22.86 7.70
N ILE A 55 -8.99 -21.85 8.59
CA ILE A 55 -8.62 -20.46 8.28
C ILE A 55 -7.11 -20.30 8.20
N SER A 56 -6.32 -20.95 9.08
CA SER A 56 -4.86 -20.87 9.01
C SER A 56 -4.31 -21.49 7.73
N ALA A 57 -4.93 -22.57 7.22
CA ALA A 57 -4.58 -23.18 5.94
C ALA A 57 -4.90 -22.24 4.76
N LEU A 58 -6.07 -21.60 4.76
CA LEU A 58 -6.46 -20.61 3.75
C LEU A 58 -5.52 -19.40 3.76
N VAL A 59 -5.22 -18.83 4.94
CA VAL A 59 -4.29 -17.69 5.06
C VAL A 59 -2.90 -18.04 4.54
N LYS A 60 -2.45 -19.29 4.72
CA LYS A 60 -1.14 -19.74 4.23
C LYS A 60 -1.11 -19.93 2.71
N VAL A 61 -2.23 -20.34 2.10
CA VAL A 61 -2.39 -20.49 0.64
C VAL A 61 -2.60 -19.15 -0.05
N ILE A 62 -3.36 -18.26 0.57
CA ILE A 62 -3.64 -16.89 0.10
C ILE A 62 -2.48 -15.95 0.50
N GLY A 63 -1.47 -16.49 1.18
CA GLY A 63 -0.24 -15.87 1.67
C GLY A 63 0.13 -14.62 0.91
N PHE A 64 -0.32 -13.52 1.50
CA PHE A 64 -0.29 -12.14 1.09
C PHE A 64 0.81 -11.79 0.07
N SER A 65 0.45 -11.09 -1.00
CA SER A 65 1.34 -10.54 -2.04
C SER A 65 2.59 -9.86 -1.44
N ILE A 66 3.64 -10.67 -1.25
CA ILE A 66 5.00 -10.22 -0.94
C ILE A 66 5.48 -9.29 -2.07
N GLY A 67 4.99 -9.49 -3.29
CA GLY A 67 5.32 -8.68 -4.46
C GLY A 67 5.04 -7.19 -4.27
N THR A 68 3.93 -6.82 -3.62
CA THR A 68 3.62 -5.40 -3.35
C THR A 68 4.55 -4.77 -2.33
N ALA A 69 4.88 -5.49 -1.25
CA ALA A 69 5.85 -5.03 -0.26
C ALA A 69 7.27 -4.96 -0.84
N ALA A 70 7.65 -5.95 -1.67
CA ALA A 70 8.92 -6.00 -2.37
C ALA A 70 9.06 -4.90 -3.43
N PHE A 71 7.98 -4.58 -4.15
CA PHE A 71 7.97 -3.48 -5.11
C PHE A 71 8.13 -2.13 -4.42
N LEU A 72 7.37 -1.90 -3.34
CA LEU A 72 7.48 -0.67 -2.55
C LEU A 72 8.87 -0.51 -1.96
N SER A 73 9.44 -1.57 -1.36
CA SER A 73 10.78 -1.52 -0.79
C SER A 73 11.86 -1.30 -1.84
N ALA A 74 11.77 -1.94 -3.01
CA ALA A 74 12.69 -1.69 -4.13
C ALA A 74 12.57 -0.25 -4.66
N LEU A 75 11.35 0.28 -4.78
CA LEU A 75 11.10 1.66 -5.20
C LEU A 75 11.70 2.66 -4.19
N LEU A 76 11.48 2.45 -2.89
CA LEU A 76 12.03 3.27 -1.81
C LEU A 76 13.57 3.24 -1.77
N LEU A 77 14.18 2.08 -2.00
CA LEU A 77 15.64 1.94 -2.08
C LEU A 77 16.25 2.64 -3.30
N SER A 78 15.48 2.78 -4.39
CA SER A 78 15.92 3.48 -5.60
C SER A 78 15.82 5.02 -5.49
N LEU A 79 15.16 5.53 -4.46
CA LEU A 79 14.89 6.96 -4.28
C LEU A 79 15.93 7.61 -3.35
N GLY A 80 16.38 8.81 -3.70
CA GLY A 80 17.19 9.63 -2.80
C GLY A 80 16.40 10.14 -1.58
N PRO A 81 17.06 10.59 -0.50
CA PRO A 81 16.41 10.97 0.77
C PRO A 81 15.26 11.98 0.62
N ILE A 82 15.44 12.99 -0.23
CA ILE A 82 14.43 14.02 -0.50
C ILE A 82 13.20 13.41 -1.21
N MET A 83 13.43 12.52 -2.17
CA MET A 83 12.35 11.87 -2.93
C MET A 83 11.56 10.89 -2.06
N ILE A 84 12.20 10.25 -1.07
CA ILE A 84 11.51 9.43 -0.06
C ILE A 84 10.55 10.28 0.77
N ILE A 85 10.96 11.48 1.19
CA ILE A 85 10.08 12.39 1.94
C ILE A 85 8.88 12.80 1.08
N ILE A 86 9.11 13.16 -0.18
CA ILE A 86 8.05 13.52 -1.13
C ILE A 86 7.07 12.36 -1.34
N PHE A 87 7.58 11.15 -1.51
CA PHE A 87 6.79 9.94 -1.59
C PHE A 87 5.93 9.73 -0.33
N LEU A 88 6.53 9.86 0.87
CA LEU A 88 5.84 9.69 2.15
C LEU A 88 4.73 10.72 2.35
N VAL A 89 4.96 11.99 1.99
CA VAL A 89 3.93 13.02 2.06
C VAL A 89 2.77 12.67 1.13
N GLY A 90 3.05 12.28 -0.12
CA GLY A 90 2.03 11.79 -1.05
C GLY A 90 1.27 10.60 -0.48
N PHE A 91 1.99 9.62 0.07
CA PHE A 91 1.42 8.41 0.69
C PHE A 91 0.48 8.72 1.85
N ILE A 92 0.90 9.56 2.79
CA ILE A 92 0.09 9.93 3.95
C ILE A 92 -1.17 10.67 3.50
N ILE A 93 -1.05 11.60 2.55
CA ILE A 93 -2.19 12.32 1.97
C ILE A 93 -3.15 11.34 1.29
N GLY A 94 -2.65 10.46 0.42
CA GLY A 94 -3.47 9.47 -0.29
C GLY A 94 -4.18 8.51 0.66
N PHE A 95 -3.49 8.09 1.73
CA PHE A 95 -4.07 7.29 2.80
C PHE A 95 -5.20 8.03 3.51
N LEU A 96 -4.98 9.27 3.93
CA LEU A 96 -5.99 10.08 4.63
C LEU A 96 -7.17 10.50 3.74
N ALA A 97 -6.90 10.77 2.46
CA ALA A 97 -7.90 11.17 1.47
C ALA A 97 -8.80 10.01 1.03
N SER A 98 -8.34 8.76 1.21
CA SER A 98 -9.12 7.56 0.93
C SER A 98 -10.27 7.33 1.93
N LYS A 99 -10.56 8.30 2.82
CA LYS A 99 -11.58 8.29 3.88
C LYS A 99 -12.90 7.69 3.42
#